data_AF-A0A8X7WPA8-F1
#
_entry.id   AF-A0A8X7WPA8-F1
#
_cell.length_a   1.000
_cell.length_b   1.000
_cell.length_c   1.000
_cell.angle_alpha   90.00
_cell.angle_beta   90.00
_cell.angle_gamma   90.00
#
_symmetry.space_group_name_H-M   'P 1'
#
loop_
_entity.id
_entity.type
_entity.pdbx_description
1 polymer ?
#
loop_
_entity_poly.entity_id
_entity_poly.type
_entity_poly.pdbx_seq_one_letter_code
_entity_poly.pdbx_strand_id
1 'polypeptide(L)'
;MDTSLGLLWVLTAILAIIQIVQAQEQTGFISLDCGLPSSESPYEDSTGLWFSSDEKFTQGGKTGRVSENSEGYGKQYNTLRYFPDGLRNCYNLNVEKGRTYLVRASFVYGNYDGRDMKPVLAKANRTVKDMLHNATSNSMQICLVKTGVTEPLISSLELRPMRNGSYITESGSLDRYYRYYLSESNSQIRYSSDIYDRVWDPLFLKGWTQLSTANNVDNSNSYRPPEIALKTAATPTNSSAPLTIRWTSENPDENYYYYAHFSETEDLQANETREFNVSFNGRQYYGPFVPRRGNINTILSTSPVTCDGRECRFQLIRTDRSTRPPLLNALEVYTVIQFPQSETDESDVGAIVSIAETYALSRINWQGDPCVPRQFRWDGLNCSNTDISTPPRITTLNLSSSGLAGTIADAVQNLTRLETLVEGNPRLCLSDSCTKPHKKKIIVPIVASVASAAVVIAVILLVLKKGKPAILQGLHLLPRMSAMNVTFAGKNSRRFTYSEVIKMTNNFQRVLGKGGFGMVYHGSVNGSEQVAVKVLSQSSTQGYKEFKAELNQGDIVEIMDPNLHKDYDFNSAWRALELAMLCANPSSSKRPSMSQVIHEIKECLVCAKSGIGKDLEMEPHEVMSSDTSMVPMAR
;
A
#
# COMPACT_ATOMS: atom_id res chain seq x y z
N MET A 1 -2.25 34.20 54.24
CA MET A 1 -1.90 34.21 52.80
C MET A 1 -0.87 33.14 52.46
N ASP A 2 0.06 32.80 53.36
CA ASP A 2 1.14 31.83 53.09
C ASP A 2 0.68 30.37 52.92
N THR A 3 -0.39 29.94 53.59
CA THR A 3 -0.93 28.58 53.47
C THR A 3 -1.62 28.29 52.14
N SER A 4 -2.22 29.30 51.51
CA SER A 4 -2.88 29.18 50.20
C SER A 4 -1.87 29.09 49.06
N LEU A 5 -0.76 29.82 49.17
CA LEU A 5 0.33 29.80 48.18
C LEU A 5 1.05 28.44 48.19
N GLY A 6 1.31 27.87 49.37
CA GLY A 6 1.89 26.53 49.50
C GLY A 6 1.02 25.43 48.89
N LEU A 7 -0.30 25.51 49.04
CA LEU A 7 -1.24 24.55 48.44
C LEU A 7 -1.24 24.65 46.90
N LEU A 8 -1.13 25.87 46.36
CA LEU A 8 -1.03 26.10 44.92
C LEU A 8 0.26 25.51 44.33
N TRP A 9 1.40 25.65 45.01
CA TRP A 9 2.67 25.05 44.59
C TRP A 9 2.66 23.52 44.64
N VAL A 10 1.97 22.93 45.62
CA VAL A 10 1.79 21.47 45.68
C VAL A 10 0.86 20.99 44.56
N LEU A 11 -0.23 21.70 44.27
CA LEU A 11 -1.13 21.38 43.16
C LEU A 11 -0.42 21.50 41.79
N THR A 12 0.38 22.55 41.58
CA THR A 12 1.14 22.69 40.32
C THR A 12 2.24 21.65 40.20
N ALA A 13 2.91 21.26 41.30
CA ALA A 13 3.88 20.17 41.29
C ALA A 13 3.22 18.81 41.01
N ILE A 14 2.05 18.53 41.59
CA ILE A 14 1.28 17.30 41.31
C ILE A 14 0.83 17.28 39.85
N LEU A 15 0.30 18.39 39.33
CA LEU A 15 -0.07 18.52 37.92
C LEU A 15 1.14 18.33 37.00
N ALA A 16 2.30 18.90 37.35
CA ALA A 16 3.55 18.71 36.60
C ALA A 16 4.01 17.26 36.63
N ILE A 17 3.90 16.56 37.77
CA ILE A 17 4.23 15.12 37.88
C ILE A 17 3.27 14.28 37.04
N ILE A 18 1.96 14.56 37.06
CA ILE A 18 0.97 13.86 36.23
C ILE A 18 1.27 14.08 34.74
N GLN A 19 1.60 15.31 34.34
CA GLN A 19 1.99 15.63 32.97
C GLN A 19 3.30 14.92 32.57
N ILE A 20 4.28 14.81 33.46
CA ILE A 20 5.53 14.07 33.22
C ILE A 20 5.25 12.57 33.08
N VAL A 21 4.39 11.98 33.91
CA VAL A 21 4.02 10.55 33.83
C VAL A 21 3.25 10.26 32.53
N GLN A 22 2.29 11.10 32.14
CA GLN A 22 1.58 10.97 30.86
C GLN A 22 2.50 11.17 29.64
N ALA A 23 3.46 12.12 29.72
CA ALA A 23 4.46 12.32 28.68
C ALA A 23 5.44 11.14 28.57
N GLN A 24 5.71 10.44 29.68
CA GLN A 24 6.55 9.23 29.68
C GLN A 24 5.86 8.07 28.96
N GLU A 25 4.52 7.98 28.99
CA GLU A 25 3.73 6.92 28.35
C GLU A 25 3.63 7.03 26.81
N GLN A 26 3.80 8.22 26.22
CA GLN A 26 3.82 8.41 24.76
C GLN A 26 5.23 8.45 24.15
N THR A 27 6.26 8.13 24.93
CA THR A 27 7.66 8.21 24.47
C THR A 27 7.86 7.36 23.22
N GLY A 28 8.19 8.02 22.10
CA GLY A 28 8.45 7.36 20.80
C GLY A 28 7.21 7.10 19.94
N PHE A 29 6.02 7.57 20.33
CA PHE A 29 4.83 7.52 19.47
C PHE A 29 4.98 8.50 18.30
N ILE A 30 4.54 8.07 17.11
CA ILE A 30 4.41 8.92 15.93
C ILE A 30 2.96 8.85 15.49
N SER A 31 2.26 9.99 15.42
CA SER A 31 0.91 10.06 14.85
C SER A 31 0.86 11.19 13.85
N LEU A 32 0.66 10.85 12.58
CA LEU A 32 0.64 11.77 11.46
C LEU A 32 -0.78 11.92 10.95
N ASP A 33 -1.26 13.16 10.88
CA ASP A 33 -2.44 13.57 10.16
C ASP A 33 -2.01 13.89 8.73
N CYS A 34 -2.30 12.97 7.81
CA CYS A 34 -1.77 13.05 6.45
C CYS A 34 -2.48 14.13 5.66
N GLY A 35 -1.73 15.10 5.14
CA GLY A 35 -2.27 16.24 4.42
C GLY A 35 -2.57 17.46 5.31
N LEU A 36 -2.41 17.35 6.64
CA LEU A 36 -2.43 18.50 7.53
C LEU A 36 -1.29 19.47 7.16
N PRO A 37 -1.55 20.76 6.88
CA PRO A 37 -0.50 21.71 6.53
C PRO A 37 0.49 21.94 7.69
N SER A 38 1.78 22.13 7.39
CA SER A 38 2.79 22.47 8.41
C SER A 38 2.54 23.79 9.15
N SER A 39 1.68 24.66 8.62
CA SER A 39 1.22 25.88 9.30
C SER A 39 0.25 25.61 10.44
N GLU A 40 -0.41 24.45 10.45
CA GLU A 40 -1.28 24.06 11.56
C GLU A 40 -0.48 23.44 12.70
N SER A 41 -0.79 23.86 13.92
CA SER A 41 -0.15 23.32 15.11
C SER A 41 -0.57 21.85 15.34
N PRO A 42 0.33 21.02 15.90
CA PRO A 42 -0.04 19.72 16.44
C PRO A 42 -1.22 19.83 17.41
N TYR A 43 -2.03 18.78 17.49
CA TYR A 43 -3.23 18.76 18.32
C TYR A 43 -3.41 17.42 19.01
N GLU A 44 -4.10 17.45 20.14
CA GLU A 44 -4.54 16.25 20.86
C GLU A 44 -5.92 15.82 20.36
N ASP A 45 -6.08 14.53 20.05
CA ASP A 45 -7.37 13.97 19.64
C ASP A 45 -8.22 13.53 20.85
N SER A 46 -9.41 12.99 20.61
CA SER A 46 -10.32 12.55 21.68
C SER A 46 -9.81 11.34 22.49
N THR A 47 -8.77 10.65 22.01
CA THR A 47 -8.11 9.56 22.74
C THR A 47 -7.00 10.06 23.65
N GLY A 48 -6.57 11.32 23.46
CA GLY A 48 -5.42 11.91 24.15
C GLY A 48 -4.10 11.76 23.39
N LEU A 49 -4.14 11.35 22.11
CA LEU A 49 -2.97 11.20 21.26
C LEU A 49 -2.66 12.50 20.52
N TRP A 50 -1.38 12.86 20.48
CA TRP A 50 -0.93 14.03 19.72
C TRP A 50 -0.69 13.69 18.26
N PHE A 51 -1.43 14.36 17.37
CA PHE A 51 -1.26 14.29 15.92
C PHE A 51 -0.51 15.52 15.40
N SER A 52 0.34 15.29 14.40
CA SER A 52 1.14 16.34 13.75
C SER A 52 1.11 16.19 12.23
N SER A 53 1.55 17.23 11.53
CA SER A 53 1.63 17.23 10.07
C SER A 53 2.63 16.19 9.56
N ASP A 54 2.24 15.51 8.49
CA ASP A 54 3.04 14.49 7.82
C ASP A 54 4.09 15.06 6.83
N GLU A 55 4.09 16.37 6.59
CA GLU A 55 4.83 17.04 5.52
C GLU A 55 6.35 16.80 5.56
N LYS A 56 6.93 16.64 6.75
CA LYS A 56 8.38 16.40 6.93
C LYS A 56 8.79 14.94 6.73
N PHE A 57 7.83 14.03 6.61
CA PHE A 57 8.08 12.59 6.61
C PHE A 57 8.01 11.98 5.20
N THR A 58 7.55 12.72 4.19
CA THR A 58 7.39 12.21 2.81
C THR A 58 7.88 13.24 1.79
N GLN A 59 8.31 12.75 0.63
CA GLN A 59 8.63 13.63 -0.50
C GLN A 59 7.38 13.85 -1.36
N GLY A 60 6.93 15.10 -1.49
CA GLY A 60 5.84 15.48 -2.38
C GLY A 60 4.44 15.05 -1.91
N GLY A 61 3.60 14.70 -2.88
CA GLY A 61 2.16 14.53 -2.68
C GLY A 61 1.41 15.86 -2.55
N LYS A 62 0.09 15.78 -2.57
CA LYS A 62 -0.82 16.93 -2.45
C LYS A 62 -1.84 16.66 -1.34
N THR A 63 -2.29 17.72 -0.70
CA THR A 63 -3.37 17.66 0.29
C THR A 63 -4.73 17.58 -0.40
N GLY A 64 -5.56 16.65 0.04
CA GLY A 64 -6.98 16.56 -0.26
C GLY A 64 -7.81 16.78 1.01
N ARG A 65 -9.07 17.18 0.83
CA ARG A 65 -10.05 17.30 1.91
C ARG A 65 -11.23 16.40 1.61
N VAL A 66 -11.67 15.65 2.61
CA VAL A 66 -12.84 14.78 2.51
C VAL A 66 -14.09 15.66 2.36
N SER A 67 -14.81 15.48 1.24
CA SER A 67 -15.98 16.28 0.88
C SER A 67 -17.26 15.75 1.53
N GLU A 68 -17.38 14.43 1.66
CA GLU A 68 -18.44 13.76 2.39
C GLU A 68 -17.91 13.21 3.71
N ASN A 69 -17.95 14.03 4.77
CA ASN A 69 -17.63 13.56 6.11
C ASN A 69 -18.93 13.06 6.78
N SER A 70 -19.39 11.89 6.35
CA SER A 70 -20.72 11.36 6.70
C SER A 70 -20.80 10.71 8.08
N GLU A 71 -19.70 10.50 8.82
CA GLU A 71 -19.69 9.53 9.93
C GLU A 71 -18.99 9.97 11.24
N GLY A 72 -18.87 11.27 11.54
CA GLY A 72 -18.38 11.71 12.87
C GLY A 72 -16.95 11.23 13.20
N TYR A 73 -16.12 11.04 12.17
CA TYR A 73 -14.75 10.59 12.30
C TYR A 73 -13.86 11.63 13.01
N GLY A 74 -12.77 11.16 13.61
CA GLY A 74 -11.75 12.00 14.24
C GLY A 74 -11.12 13.00 13.26
N LYS A 75 -10.53 14.06 13.81
CA LYS A 75 -9.96 15.18 13.03
C LYS A 75 -8.96 14.73 11.97
N GLN A 76 -8.18 13.68 12.26
CA GLN A 76 -7.17 13.10 11.37
C GLN A 76 -7.72 12.48 10.08
N TYR A 77 -9.03 12.41 9.92
CA TYR A 77 -9.69 11.89 8.72
C TYR A 77 -10.34 12.99 7.88
N ASN A 78 -10.26 14.26 8.30
CA ASN A 78 -10.79 15.39 7.55
C ASN A 78 -9.93 15.72 6.33
N THR A 79 -8.63 15.45 6.46
CA THR A 79 -7.62 15.65 5.42
C THR A 79 -7.01 14.32 5.02
N LEU A 80 -6.43 14.31 3.82
CA LEU A 80 -5.64 13.20 3.31
C LEU A 80 -4.47 13.74 2.50
N ARG A 81 -3.40 12.96 2.39
CA ARG A 81 -2.37 13.16 1.37
C ARG A 81 -2.60 12.18 0.24
N TYR A 82 -2.54 12.65 -1.00
CA TYR A 82 -2.58 11.82 -2.21
C TYR A 82 -1.39 12.10 -3.11
N PHE A 83 -0.98 11.11 -3.90
CA PHE A 83 0.25 11.15 -4.68
C PHE A 83 -0.03 11.00 -6.17
N PRO A 84 -0.23 12.11 -6.90
CA PRO A 84 -0.50 12.06 -8.35
C PRO A 84 0.73 11.71 -9.20
N ASP A 85 1.92 11.96 -8.64
CA ASP A 85 3.20 11.84 -9.32
C ASP A 85 3.99 10.64 -8.75
N GLY A 86 4.76 9.95 -9.61
CA GLY A 86 5.56 8.79 -9.24
C GLY A 86 4.76 7.49 -9.12
N LEU A 87 5.47 6.35 -9.20
CA LEU A 87 4.87 5.02 -9.04
C LEU A 87 4.87 4.54 -7.58
N ARG A 88 5.83 5.02 -6.78
CA ARG A 88 6.04 4.67 -5.39
C ARG A 88 6.37 5.95 -4.61
N ASN A 89 5.62 6.19 -3.55
CA ASN A 89 5.82 7.34 -2.67
C ASN A 89 5.91 6.85 -1.23
N CYS A 90 6.91 7.30 -0.48
CA CYS A 90 7.24 6.68 0.80
C CYS A 90 7.36 7.71 1.92
N TYR A 91 6.83 7.32 3.08
CA TYR A 91 7.13 7.95 4.35
C TYR A 91 8.43 7.38 4.90
N ASN A 92 9.32 8.24 5.39
CA ASN A 92 10.54 7.88 6.09
C ASN A 92 10.39 8.20 7.57
N LEU A 93 10.42 7.16 8.41
CA LEU A 93 10.18 7.25 9.85
C LEU A 93 11.43 6.80 10.60
N ASN A 94 11.84 7.55 11.62
CA ASN A 94 12.94 7.15 12.50
C ASN A 94 12.47 6.09 13.50
N VAL A 95 13.21 4.99 13.60
CA VAL A 95 12.90 3.85 14.48
C VAL A 95 14.17 3.29 15.11
N GLU A 96 14.00 2.42 16.11
CA GLU A 96 15.09 1.69 16.76
C GLU A 96 15.25 0.32 16.11
N LYS A 97 16.44 0.04 15.55
CA LYS A 97 16.78 -1.27 14.98
C LYS A 97 16.56 -2.39 16.01
N GLY A 98 15.90 -3.47 15.59
CA GLY A 98 15.57 -4.64 16.39
C GLY A 98 14.32 -4.50 17.27
N ARG A 99 13.66 -3.33 17.26
CA ARG A 99 12.44 -3.09 18.01
C ARG A 99 11.21 -3.34 17.13
N THR A 100 10.21 -3.99 17.71
CA THR A 100 8.91 -4.18 17.06
C THR A 100 8.05 -2.93 17.16
N TYR A 101 7.45 -2.53 16.04
CA TYR A 101 6.50 -1.43 15.97
C TYR A 101 5.14 -1.91 15.49
N LEU A 102 4.08 -1.44 16.12
CA LEU A 102 2.74 -1.46 15.54
C LEU A 102 2.66 -0.29 14.56
N VAL A 103 2.40 -0.60 13.30
CA VAL A 103 2.18 0.35 12.21
C VAL A 103 0.71 0.30 11.85
N ARG A 104 0.04 1.45 11.95
CA ARG A 104 -1.37 1.62 11.58
C ARG A 104 -1.49 2.68 10.49
N ALA A 105 -2.03 2.28 9.35
CA ALA A 105 -2.32 3.17 8.23
C ALA A 105 -3.84 3.19 7.98
N SER A 106 -4.41 4.39 7.89
CA SER A 106 -5.83 4.58 7.64
C SER A 106 -6.09 5.29 6.32
N PHE A 107 -7.14 4.86 5.64
CA PHE A 107 -7.50 5.29 4.30
C PHE A 107 -8.97 5.72 4.27
N VAL A 108 -9.22 7.01 4.11
CA VAL A 108 -10.54 7.60 3.91
C VAL A 108 -10.52 8.36 2.60
N TYR A 109 -11.23 7.85 1.58
CA TYR A 109 -11.28 8.48 0.27
C TYR A 109 -12.12 9.76 0.29
N GLY A 110 -13.31 9.70 0.89
CA GLY A 110 -14.15 10.86 1.13
C GLY A 110 -14.47 11.71 -0.11
N ASN A 111 -14.40 11.11 -1.31
CA ASN A 111 -14.57 11.78 -2.61
C ASN A 111 -13.82 13.13 -2.72
N TYR A 112 -12.57 13.16 -2.25
CA TYR A 112 -11.76 14.38 -2.20
C TYR A 112 -11.49 15.01 -3.58
N ASP A 113 -11.57 14.21 -4.65
CA ASP A 113 -11.29 14.60 -6.03
C ASP A 113 -12.56 14.74 -6.90
N GLY A 114 -13.75 14.52 -6.33
CA GLY A 114 -15.03 14.63 -7.01
C GLY A 114 -15.27 13.59 -8.11
N ARG A 115 -14.46 12.51 -8.18
CA ARG A 115 -14.56 11.49 -9.24
C ARG A 115 -15.43 10.30 -8.86
N ASP A 116 -15.70 10.14 -7.56
CA ASP A 116 -16.40 8.99 -6.98
C ASP A 116 -15.80 7.64 -7.41
N MET A 117 -14.47 7.59 -7.51
CA MET A 117 -13.72 6.40 -7.94
C MET A 117 -12.78 5.97 -6.83
N LYS A 118 -13.28 5.13 -5.92
CA LYS A 118 -12.55 4.66 -4.74
C LYS A 118 -11.28 3.86 -5.09
N PRO A 119 -10.10 4.23 -4.55
CA PRO A 119 -8.88 3.41 -4.66
C PRO A 119 -9.02 2.03 -4.02
N VAL A 120 -8.15 1.08 -4.41
CA VAL A 120 -8.19 -0.30 -3.89
C VAL A 120 -8.10 -0.36 -2.36
N LEU A 121 -7.23 0.46 -1.77
CA LEU A 121 -7.03 0.56 -0.31
C LEU A 121 -8.10 1.40 0.41
N ALA A 122 -9.04 2.01 -0.32
CA ALA A 122 -10.11 2.84 0.22
C ALA A 122 -11.48 2.46 -0.36
N LYS A 123 -11.71 1.16 -0.64
CA LYS A 123 -12.99 0.64 -1.16
C LYS A 123 -14.14 0.83 -0.17
N ALA A 124 -13.88 0.65 1.12
CA ALA A 124 -14.83 0.97 2.20
C ALA A 124 -14.79 2.47 2.56
N ASN A 125 -15.75 2.94 3.36
CA ASN A 125 -15.76 4.34 3.84
C ASN A 125 -14.49 4.68 4.62
N ARG A 126 -14.05 3.75 5.49
CA ARG A 126 -12.74 3.77 6.14
C ARG A 126 -12.11 2.39 6.05
N THR A 127 -10.86 2.33 5.60
CA THR A 127 -10.04 1.11 5.67
C THR A 127 -8.88 1.36 6.62
N VAL A 128 -8.61 0.42 7.53
CA VAL A 128 -7.47 0.49 8.46
C VAL A 128 -6.63 -0.76 8.28
N LYS A 129 -5.31 -0.57 8.18
CA LYS A 129 -4.32 -1.64 8.12
C LYS A 129 -3.41 -1.53 9.32
N ASP A 130 -3.34 -2.62 10.11
CA ASP A 130 -2.57 -2.73 11.34
C ASP A 130 -1.57 -3.88 11.18
N MET A 131 -0.27 -3.59 11.22
CA MET A 131 0.78 -4.61 11.19
C MET A 131 1.77 -4.42 12.34
N LEU A 132 2.31 -5.52 12.88
CA LEU A 132 3.50 -5.49 13.72
C LEU A 132 4.72 -5.86 12.88
N HIS A 133 5.73 -5.00 12.88
CA HIS A 133 6.94 -5.19 12.11
C HIS A 133 8.16 -4.93 12.98
N ASN A 134 9.13 -5.85 12.93
CA ASN A 134 10.42 -5.67 13.58
C ASN A 134 11.34 -4.86 12.67
N ALA A 135 11.78 -3.69 13.16
CA ALA A 135 12.64 -2.81 12.38
C ALA A 135 14.02 -3.43 12.15
N THR A 136 14.39 -3.60 10.89
CA THR A 136 15.70 -4.13 10.45
C THR A 136 16.81 -3.06 10.47
N SER A 137 16.44 -1.78 10.43
CA SER A 137 17.34 -0.63 10.43
C SER A 137 16.83 0.48 11.38
N ASN A 138 17.55 1.60 11.50
CA ASN A 138 17.09 2.78 12.27
C ASN A 138 16.12 3.69 11.49
N SER A 139 15.72 3.28 10.30
CA SER A 139 14.73 3.94 9.46
C SER A 139 13.70 2.91 8.99
N MET A 140 12.43 3.29 9.01
CA MET A 140 11.33 2.49 8.50
C MET A 140 10.65 3.26 7.39
N GLN A 141 10.53 2.63 6.22
CA GLN A 141 9.92 3.23 5.05
C GLN A 141 8.54 2.63 4.79
N ILE A 142 7.49 3.46 4.83
CA ILE A 142 6.13 3.04 4.53
C ILE A 142 5.73 3.59 3.17
N CYS A 143 5.60 2.71 2.19
CA CYS A 143 5.42 3.09 0.79
C CYS A 143 4.01 2.83 0.27
N LEU A 144 3.45 3.83 -0.41
CA LEU A 144 2.22 3.77 -1.19
C LEU A 144 2.58 3.60 -2.67
N VAL A 145 1.96 2.61 -3.30
CA VAL A 145 2.25 2.23 -4.69
C VAL A 145 1.03 2.44 -5.58
N LYS A 146 1.23 3.01 -6.76
CA LYS A 146 0.20 3.19 -7.78
C LYS A 146 -0.04 1.89 -8.54
N THR A 147 -1.21 1.30 -8.36
CA THR A 147 -1.58 0.02 -8.99
C THR A 147 -2.66 0.15 -10.07
N GLY A 148 -3.06 1.37 -10.43
CA GLY A 148 -4.14 1.62 -11.38
C GLY A 148 -4.32 3.09 -11.73
N VAL A 149 -5.52 3.45 -12.15
CA VAL A 149 -5.88 4.82 -12.59
C VAL A 149 -6.21 5.78 -11.43
N THR A 150 -6.42 5.24 -10.22
CA THR A 150 -6.63 6.03 -9.01
C THR A 150 -5.31 6.44 -8.40
N GLU A 151 -5.30 7.57 -7.70
CA GLU A 151 -4.13 8.03 -7.00
C GLU A 151 -4.01 7.36 -5.63
N PRO A 152 -2.80 6.89 -5.24
CA PRO A 152 -2.56 6.44 -3.87
C PRO A 152 -2.82 7.58 -2.90
N LEU A 153 -3.48 7.27 -1.80
CA LEU A 153 -3.79 8.21 -0.73
C LEU A 153 -3.59 7.58 0.64
N ILE A 154 -3.46 8.42 1.66
CA ILE A 154 -3.41 8.04 3.07
C ILE A 154 -3.98 9.18 3.92
N SER A 155 -4.73 8.84 4.97
CA SER A 155 -5.38 9.81 5.85
C SER A 155 -4.67 9.92 7.20
N SER A 156 -4.24 8.79 7.77
CA SER A 156 -3.39 8.79 8.96
C SER A 156 -2.32 7.71 8.91
N LEU A 157 -1.17 7.99 9.53
CA LEU A 157 -0.09 7.05 9.74
C LEU A 157 0.36 7.11 11.20
N GLU A 158 0.29 5.98 11.88
CA GLU A 158 0.53 5.87 13.32
C GLU A 158 1.55 4.76 13.59
N LEU A 159 2.57 5.08 14.39
CA LEU A 159 3.64 4.17 14.80
C LEU A 159 3.66 4.08 16.33
N ARG A 160 3.66 2.86 16.86
CA ARG A 160 3.73 2.59 18.30
C ARG A 160 4.89 1.64 18.58
N PRO A 161 5.91 2.05 19.34
CA PRO A 161 6.99 1.16 19.72
C PRO A 161 6.49 0.15 20.76
N MET A 162 6.64 -1.14 20.49
CA MET A 162 6.33 -2.20 21.46
C MET A 162 7.45 -2.34 22.49
N ARG A 163 7.21 -3.17 23.52
CA ARG A 163 8.26 -3.59 24.45
C ARG A 163 9.36 -4.36 23.69
N ASN A 164 10.62 -4.13 24.07
CA ASN A 164 11.73 -4.89 23.49
C ASN A 164 11.55 -6.40 23.72
N GLY A 165 11.75 -7.18 22.66
CA GLY A 165 11.61 -8.63 22.69
C GLY A 165 10.17 -9.15 22.66
N SER A 166 9.15 -8.30 22.44
CA SER A 166 7.77 -8.76 22.23
C SER A 166 7.43 -8.94 20.74
N TYR A 167 6.49 -9.84 20.47
CA TYR A 167 6.00 -10.20 19.13
C TYR A 167 7.11 -10.63 18.16
N ILE A 168 8.12 -11.35 18.64
CA ILE A 168 9.19 -11.91 17.81
C ILE A 168 8.64 -13.11 17.04
N THR A 169 8.77 -13.09 15.73
CA THR A 169 8.38 -14.16 14.80
C THR A 169 9.61 -14.86 14.24
N GLU A 170 9.44 -16.11 13.79
CA GLU A 170 10.50 -16.83 13.06
C GLU A 170 10.85 -16.14 11.72
N SER A 171 9.84 -15.57 11.05
CA SER A 171 9.98 -14.83 9.81
C SER A 171 8.77 -13.91 9.57
N GLY A 172 8.97 -12.87 8.76
CA GLY A 172 7.90 -11.98 8.31
C GLY A 172 7.37 -11.04 9.40
N SER A 173 6.43 -10.19 8.97
CA SER A 173 5.65 -9.31 9.85
C SER A 173 4.33 -9.97 10.23
N LEU A 174 3.66 -9.43 11.24
CA LEU A 174 2.33 -9.89 11.66
C LEU A 174 1.27 -8.90 11.17
N ASP A 175 0.34 -9.34 10.31
CA ASP A 175 -0.88 -8.59 9.99
C ASP A 175 -1.96 -8.90 11.02
N ARG A 176 -2.67 -7.88 11.51
CA ARG A 176 -3.73 -8.08 12.49
C ARG A 176 -4.91 -8.79 11.82
N TYR A 177 -5.13 -10.06 12.17
CA TYR A 177 -6.35 -10.76 11.80
C TYR A 177 -7.49 -10.30 12.72
N TYR A 178 -7.38 -10.55 14.03
CA TYR A 178 -8.25 -9.95 15.04
C TYR A 178 -7.53 -9.78 16.38
N ARG A 179 -8.00 -8.83 17.17
CA ARG A 179 -7.56 -8.61 18.55
C ARG A 179 -8.78 -8.40 19.43
N TYR A 180 -9.13 -9.43 20.21
CA TYR A 180 -10.36 -9.47 20.98
C TYR A 180 -10.13 -9.43 22.48
N TYR A 181 -11.01 -8.72 23.17
CA TYR A 181 -11.24 -8.95 24.60
C TYR A 181 -12.64 -9.51 24.80
N LEU A 182 -12.78 -10.42 25.76
CA LEU A 182 -13.96 -11.28 25.87
C LEU A 182 -14.98 -10.63 26.81
N SER A 183 -15.89 -9.84 26.24
CA SER A 183 -16.88 -9.06 26.99
C SER A 183 -18.16 -8.81 26.21
N GLU A 184 -19.29 -8.74 26.92
CA GLU A 184 -20.60 -8.29 26.42
C GLU A 184 -20.66 -6.78 26.12
N SER A 185 -19.60 -6.04 26.43
CA SER A 185 -19.46 -4.62 26.08
C SER A 185 -19.50 -4.40 24.56
N ASN A 186 -19.94 -3.22 24.13
CA ASN A 186 -19.86 -2.78 22.73
C ASN A 186 -18.73 -1.75 22.49
N SER A 187 -17.95 -1.43 23.52
CA SER A 187 -16.91 -0.41 23.44
C SER A 187 -15.58 -1.01 22.98
N GLN A 188 -14.87 -0.34 22.09
CA GLN A 188 -13.49 -0.69 21.77
C GLN A 188 -12.55 -0.19 22.87
N ILE A 189 -11.50 -0.95 23.18
CA ILE A 189 -10.43 -0.49 24.06
C ILE A 189 -9.27 -0.01 23.19
N ARG A 190 -8.74 1.16 23.52
CA ARG A 190 -7.60 1.81 22.87
C ARG A 190 -6.84 2.64 23.92
N TYR A 191 -5.89 3.45 23.51
CA TYR A 191 -5.30 4.50 24.33
C TYR A 191 -6.39 5.40 24.98
N SER A 192 -6.26 5.81 26.25
CA SER A 192 -5.13 5.56 27.16
C SER A 192 -5.19 4.25 27.95
N SER A 193 -6.25 3.45 27.80
CA SER A 193 -6.40 2.19 28.53
C SER A 193 -5.39 1.11 28.10
N ASP A 194 -4.98 1.12 26.83
CA ASP A 194 -3.83 0.36 26.34
C ASP A 194 -2.65 1.29 26.06
N ILE A 195 -1.57 1.10 26.80
CA ILE A 195 -0.32 1.88 26.71
C ILE A 195 0.38 1.74 25.35
N TYR A 196 0.07 0.73 24.55
CA TYR A 196 0.61 0.52 23.21
C TYR A 196 -0.35 0.97 22.11
N ASP A 197 -1.49 1.57 22.47
CA ASP A 197 -2.50 2.06 21.55
C ASP A 197 -3.00 0.99 20.54
N ARG A 198 -2.99 -0.27 20.99
CA ARG A 198 -3.63 -1.35 20.26
C ARG A 198 -5.14 -1.18 20.37
N VAL A 199 -5.84 -1.40 19.25
CA VAL A 199 -7.31 -1.50 19.27
C VAL A 199 -7.69 -2.93 19.62
N TRP A 200 -8.52 -3.07 20.65
CA TRP A 200 -9.17 -4.31 21.05
C TRP A 200 -10.67 -4.22 20.79
N ASP A 201 -11.17 -5.19 20.05
CA ASP A 201 -12.57 -5.33 19.70
C ASP A 201 -13.27 -6.23 20.73
N PRO A 202 -14.48 -5.92 21.22
CA PRO A 202 -15.20 -6.84 22.08
C PRO A 202 -15.68 -8.06 21.29
N LEU A 203 -15.59 -9.23 21.90
CA LEU A 203 -16.19 -10.45 21.37
C LEU A 203 -16.93 -11.20 22.48
N PHE A 204 -18.20 -11.53 22.23
CA PHE A 204 -18.96 -12.40 23.10
C PHE A 204 -19.94 -13.25 22.29
N LEU A 205 -19.80 -14.58 22.38
CA LEU A 205 -20.58 -15.52 21.58
C LEU A 205 -21.74 -16.12 22.38
N LYS A 206 -22.81 -16.49 21.66
CA LYS A 206 -23.95 -17.21 22.24
C LYS A 206 -23.48 -18.55 22.84
N GLY A 207 -23.92 -18.85 24.06
CA GLY A 207 -23.52 -20.06 24.79
C GLY A 207 -22.29 -19.86 25.68
N TRP A 208 -21.83 -18.61 25.82
CA TRP A 208 -20.87 -18.20 26.85
C TRP A 208 -21.57 -17.45 27.98
N THR A 209 -20.91 -17.44 29.13
CA THR A 209 -21.26 -16.66 30.32
C THR A 209 -20.10 -15.74 30.65
N GLN A 210 -20.40 -14.46 30.91
CA GLN A 210 -19.37 -13.47 31.22
C GLN A 210 -19.02 -13.58 32.71
N LEU A 211 -17.73 -13.68 32.99
CA LEU A 211 -17.17 -13.53 34.33
C LEU A 211 -16.57 -12.13 34.44
N SER A 212 -16.72 -11.49 35.60
CA SER A 212 -16.13 -10.18 35.86
C SER A 212 -15.57 -10.08 37.28
N THR A 213 -14.57 -9.22 37.45
CA THR A 213 -13.99 -8.92 38.76
C THR A 213 -13.87 -7.42 38.97
N ALA A 214 -14.16 -6.97 40.19
CA ALA A 214 -13.94 -5.59 40.62
C ALA A 214 -12.50 -5.33 41.06
N ASN A 215 -11.74 -6.41 41.34
CA ASN A 215 -10.36 -6.30 41.81
C ASN A 215 -9.42 -5.92 40.68
N ASN A 216 -8.34 -5.23 41.04
CA ASN A 216 -7.30 -4.89 40.07
C ASN A 216 -6.57 -6.15 39.60
N VAL A 217 -6.19 -6.15 38.33
CA VAL A 217 -5.46 -7.26 37.71
C VAL A 217 -4.09 -6.77 37.29
N ASP A 218 -3.04 -7.44 37.77
CA ASP A 218 -1.68 -7.18 37.31
C ASP A 218 -1.53 -7.62 35.85
N ASN A 219 -1.28 -6.65 34.97
CA ASN A 219 -1.03 -6.86 33.55
C ASN A 219 0.46 -6.82 33.19
N SER A 220 1.36 -6.94 34.17
CA SER A 220 2.81 -6.84 34.00
C SER A 220 3.41 -8.09 33.33
N ASN A 221 3.28 -8.20 32.01
CA ASN A 221 4.04 -9.16 31.20
C ASN A 221 4.68 -8.50 29.97
N SER A 222 5.23 -9.29 29.05
CA SER A 222 5.89 -8.76 27.84
C SER A 222 4.95 -8.03 26.87
N TYR A 223 3.64 -8.31 26.94
CA TYR A 223 2.62 -7.81 26.02
C TYR A 223 1.72 -6.73 26.64
N ARG A 224 1.63 -6.67 27.98
CA ARG A 224 0.83 -5.73 28.78
C ARG A 224 -0.55 -5.40 28.16
N PRO A 225 -1.43 -6.38 27.93
CA PRO A 225 -2.81 -6.08 27.50
C PRO A 225 -3.50 -5.18 28.54
N PRO A 226 -4.51 -4.38 28.12
CA PRO A 226 -5.15 -3.42 29.00
C PRO A 226 -5.83 -4.13 30.17
N GLU A 227 -5.72 -3.58 31.39
CA GLU A 227 -6.32 -4.17 32.60
C GLU A 227 -7.82 -4.40 32.43
N ILE A 228 -8.52 -3.49 31.75
CA ILE A 228 -9.97 -3.59 31.46
C ILE A 228 -10.30 -4.88 30.69
N ALA A 229 -9.44 -5.30 29.75
CA ALA A 229 -9.62 -6.56 29.03
C ALA A 229 -9.43 -7.79 29.94
N LEU A 230 -8.63 -7.66 31.00
CA LEU A 230 -8.37 -8.75 31.95
C LEU A 230 -9.41 -8.84 33.07
N LYS A 231 -10.17 -7.77 33.32
CA LYS A 231 -11.26 -7.75 34.33
C LYS A 231 -12.50 -8.54 33.92
N THR A 232 -12.59 -8.92 32.64
CA THR A 232 -13.68 -9.73 32.10
C THR A 232 -13.12 -11.00 31.46
N ALA A 233 -13.94 -12.05 31.42
CA ALA A 233 -13.61 -13.30 30.72
C ALA A 233 -14.87 -13.98 30.19
N ALA A 234 -14.72 -14.75 29.12
CA ALA A 234 -15.74 -15.68 28.66
C ALA A 234 -15.46 -17.09 29.21
N THR A 235 -16.52 -17.77 29.66
CA THR A 235 -16.54 -19.19 29.99
C THR A 235 -17.72 -19.87 29.28
N PRO A 236 -17.64 -21.15 28.87
CA PRO A 236 -18.80 -21.84 28.30
C PRO A 236 -19.92 -21.97 29.33
N THR A 237 -21.17 -21.73 28.92
CA THR A 237 -22.36 -21.90 29.78
C THR A 237 -22.57 -23.37 30.15
N ASN A 238 -22.26 -24.30 29.24
CA ASN A 238 -22.16 -25.72 29.56
C ASN A 238 -20.78 -26.00 30.15
N SER A 239 -20.75 -26.33 31.45
CA SER A 239 -19.50 -26.53 32.21
C SER A 239 -18.59 -27.64 31.70
N SER A 240 -19.14 -28.60 30.93
CA SER A 240 -18.39 -29.71 30.32
C SER A 240 -17.97 -29.42 28.87
N ALA A 241 -18.50 -28.35 28.25
CA ALA A 241 -18.14 -28.00 26.88
C ALA A 241 -16.79 -27.26 26.83
N PRO A 242 -16.03 -27.39 25.73
CA PRO A 242 -14.83 -26.58 25.53
C PRO A 242 -15.20 -25.13 25.18
N LEU A 243 -14.43 -24.16 25.68
CA LEU A 243 -14.51 -22.79 25.16
C LEU A 243 -13.88 -22.78 23.77
N THR A 244 -14.65 -22.44 22.74
CA THR A 244 -14.21 -22.60 21.34
C THR A 244 -14.38 -21.30 20.56
N ILE A 245 -13.30 -20.83 19.93
CA ILE A 245 -13.29 -19.70 19.00
C ILE A 245 -12.92 -20.23 17.62
N ARG A 246 -13.72 -19.87 16.62
CA ARG A 246 -13.58 -20.35 15.24
C ARG A 246 -13.49 -19.17 14.28
N TRP A 247 -12.65 -19.31 13.28
CA TRP A 247 -12.58 -18.38 12.16
C TRP A 247 -12.28 -19.13 10.88
N THR A 248 -12.64 -18.52 9.75
CA THR A 248 -12.44 -19.12 8.43
C THR A 248 -11.21 -18.53 7.76
N SER A 249 -10.39 -19.39 7.17
CA SER A 249 -9.32 -18.95 6.27
C SER A 249 -9.75 -19.06 4.82
N GLU A 250 -9.50 -17.99 4.05
CA GLU A 250 -9.64 -18.02 2.59
C GLU A 250 -8.50 -18.79 1.93
N ASN A 251 -7.35 -18.90 2.62
CA ASN A 251 -6.14 -19.56 2.16
C ASN A 251 -5.75 -20.69 3.14
N PRO A 252 -5.80 -21.98 2.74
CA PRO A 252 -5.48 -23.08 3.63
C PRO A 252 -4.02 -23.09 4.10
N ASP A 253 -3.12 -22.46 3.33
CA ASP A 253 -1.70 -22.36 3.65
C ASP A 253 -1.35 -21.10 4.46
N GLU A 254 -2.37 -20.37 4.94
CA GLU A 254 -2.19 -19.17 5.75
C GLU A 254 -1.61 -19.54 7.12
N ASN A 255 -0.54 -18.84 7.50
CA ASN A 255 0.16 -19.04 8.76
C ASN A 255 -0.35 -18.06 9.81
N TYR A 256 -0.64 -18.57 11.01
CA TYR A 256 -1.17 -17.79 12.12
C TYR A 256 -0.26 -17.82 13.34
N TYR A 257 -0.20 -16.69 14.05
CA TYR A 257 0.25 -16.63 15.44
C TYR A 257 -0.91 -16.25 16.34
N TYR A 258 -1.00 -16.87 17.52
CA TYR A 258 -1.98 -16.49 18.54
C TYR A 258 -1.31 -16.13 19.86
N TYR A 259 -1.96 -15.22 20.60
CA TYR A 259 -1.60 -14.81 21.96
C TYR A 259 -2.87 -14.82 22.80
N ALA A 260 -3.02 -15.83 23.65
CA ALA A 260 -4.17 -15.99 24.53
C ALA A 260 -3.82 -15.51 25.94
N HIS A 261 -4.58 -14.54 26.44
CA HIS A 261 -4.34 -13.89 27.74
C HIS A 261 -5.36 -14.37 28.78
N PHE A 262 -4.83 -14.74 29.95
CA PHE A 262 -5.58 -15.34 31.04
C PHE A 262 -5.29 -14.62 32.35
N SER A 263 -6.34 -14.42 33.14
CA SER A 263 -6.30 -14.11 34.56
C SER A 263 -7.53 -14.74 35.19
N GLU A 264 -7.37 -15.47 36.30
CA GLU A 264 -8.53 -16.01 37.01
C GLU A 264 -9.38 -14.85 37.56
N THR A 265 -10.65 -14.87 37.21
CA THR A 265 -11.60 -13.78 37.49
C THR A 265 -12.42 -14.08 38.74
N GLU A 266 -12.68 -15.35 39.03
CA GLU A 266 -13.50 -15.79 40.17
C GLU A 266 -12.66 -16.02 41.44
N ASP A 267 -13.30 -15.86 42.60
CA ASP A 267 -12.78 -16.32 43.89
C ASP A 267 -13.08 -17.80 44.06
N LEU A 268 -12.14 -18.65 43.65
CA LEU A 268 -12.28 -20.10 43.81
C LEU A 268 -12.13 -20.50 45.28
N GLN A 269 -13.06 -21.32 45.76
CA GLN A 269 -12.95 -21.95 47.09
C GLN A 269 -11.80 -22.96 47.12
N ALA A 270 -11.34 -23.36 48.31
CA ALA A 270 -10.21 -24.30 48.46
C ALA A 270 -10.42 -25.68 47.80
N ASN A 271 -11.68 -26.09 47.61
CA ASN A 271 -12.08 -27.31 46.91
C ASN A 271 -12.38 -27.09 45.42
N GLU A 272 -12.25 -25.86 44.92
CA GLU A 272 -12.51 -25.51 43.53
C GLU A 272 -11.22 -25.26 42.76
N THR A 273 -11.20 -25.74 41.53
CA THR A 273 -10.03 -25.68 40.66
C THR A 273 -10.47 -25.32 39.25
N ARG A 274 -9.68 -24.49 38.57
CA ARG A 274 -9.78 -24.29 37.13
C ARG A 274 -8.52 -24.80 36.47
N GLU A 275 -8.63 -25.89 35.74
CA GLU A 275 -7.54 -26.50 34.99
C GLU A 275 -8.03 -26.89 33.58
N PHE A 276 -7.28 -26.49 32.56
CA PHE A 276 -7.64 -26.79 31.17
C PHE A 276 -6.42 -26.90 30.26
N ASN A 277 -6.59 -27.57 29.13
CA ASN A 277 -5.62 -27.66 28.05
C ASN A 277 -5.97 -26.64 26.94
N VAL A 278 -4.95 -26.11 26.28
CA VAL A 278 -5.08 -25.27 25.10
C VAL A 278 -4.81 -26.13 23.86
N SER A 279 -5.76 -26.11 22.94
CA SER A 279 -5.68 -26.86 21.69
C SER A 279 -6.00 -25.97 20.50
N PHE A 280 -5.39 -26.30 19.37
CA PHE A 280 -5.64 -25.66 18.08
C PHE A 280 -5.88 -26.78 17.05
N ASN A 281 -7.03 -26.75 16.38
CA ASN A 281 -7.51 -27.78 15.46
C ASN A 281 -7.46 -29.21 16.04
N GLY A 282 -7.84 -29.37 17.30
CA GLY A 282 -7.84 -30.67 17.98
C GLY A 282 -6.47 -31.18 18.45
N ARG A 283 -5.37 -30.52 18.07
CA ARG A 283 -4.04 -30.81 18.62
C ARG A 283 -3.82 -29.99 19.88
N GLN A 284 -3.42 -30.63 20.97
CA GLN A 284 -3.03 -29.96 22.21
C GLN A 284 -1.65 -29.33 22.06
N TYR A 285 -1.56 -28.02 22.29
CA TYR A 285 -0.31 -27.25 22.20
C TYR A 285 0.24 -26.88 23.57
N TYR A 286 -0.63 -26.70 24.57
CA TYR A 286 -0.22 -26.32 25.91
C TYR A 286 -1.17 -26.92 26.95
N GLY A 287 -0.67 -27.20 28.14
CA GLY A 287 -1.46 -27.63 29.29
C GLY A 287 -0.93 -28.91 29.93
N PRO A 288 -1.46 -29.27 31.11
CA PRO A 288 -2.54 -28.60 31.83
C PRO A 288 -2.15 -27.21 32.34
N PHE A 289 -3.08 -26.26 32.25
CA PHE A 289 -2.89 -24.88 32.66
C PHE A 289 -3.88 -24.49 33.75
N VAL A 290 -3.37 -23.84 34.80
CA VAL A 290 -4.15 -23.30 35.93
C VAL A 290 -3.92 -21.79 35.98
N PRO A 291 -4.90 -20.94 35.61
CA PRO A 291 -4.75 -19.50 35.69
C PRO A 291 -4.67 -19.05 37.15
N ARG A 292 -3.86 -18.03 37.41
CA ARG A 292 -3.77 -17.40 38.74
C ARG A 292 -4.65 -16.17 38.80
N ARG A 293 -5.19 -15.90 39.99
CA ARG A 293 -6.02 -14.73 40.22
C ARG A 293 -5.19 -13.45 40.23
N GLY A 294 -5.69 -12.42 39.56
CA GLY A 294 -5.10 -11.09 39.55
C GLY A 294 -3.72 -11.01 38.91
N ASN A 295 -3.26 -12.08 38.24
CA ASN A 295 -1.96 -12.16 37.59
C ASN A 295 -2.18 -12.60 36.14
N ILE A 296 -1.60 -11.85 35.20
CA ILE A 296 -1.66 -12.24 33.80
C ILE A 296 -0.76 -13.44 33.49
N ASN A 297 -1.30 -14.39 32.74
CA ASN A 297 -0.53 -15.35 31.96
C ASN A 297 -0.86 -15.21 30.48
N THR A 298 0.13 -15.43 29.62
CA THR A 298 -0.07 -15.43 28.17
C THR A 298 0.50 -16.69 27.58
N ILE A 299 -0.36 -17.45 26.90
CA ILE A 299 0.01 -18.64 26.15
C ILE A 299 0.00 -18.25 24.69
N LEU A 300 1.12 -18.47 24.01
CA LEU A 300 1.28 -18.13 22.60
C LEU A 300 1.73 -19.33 21.78
N SER A 301 1.55 -19.25 20.47
CA SER A 301 2.21 -20.14 19.51
C SER A 301 3.66 -19.71 19.32
N THR A 302 4.63 -20.59 19.57
CA THR A 302 6.07 -20.31 19.36
C THR A 302 6.50 -20.39 17.89
N SER A 303 5.73 -21.12 17.09
CA SER A 303 5.91 -21.29 15.64
C SER A 303 4.54 -21.07 14.98
N PRO A 304 4.48 -20.70 13.68
CA PRO A 304 3.21 -20.44 13.03
C PRO A 304 2.36 -21.72 12.97
N VAL A 305 1.05 -21.56 13.16
CA VAL A 305 0.06 -22.64 13.01
C VAL A 305 -0.75 -22.45 11.75
N THR A 306 -1.09 -23.55 11.08
CA THR A 306 -1.97 -23.55 9.90
C THR A 306 -3.35 -24.08 10.27
N CYS A 307 -4.32 -23.81 9.40
CA CYS A 307 -5.69 -24.28 9.61
C CYS A 307 -5.94 -25.59 8.86
N ASP A 308 -6.63 -26.54 9.52
CA ASP A 308 -6.99 -27.81 8.89
C ASP A 308 -8.14 -27.58 7.90
N GLY A 309 -7.79 -27.31 6.65
CA GLY A 309 -8.74 -26.94 5.61
C GLY A 309 -9.11 -25.46 5.64
N ARG A 310 -10.40 -25.13 5.74
CA ARG A 310 -10.91 -23.73 5.69
C ARG A 310 -11.25 -23.12 7.03
N GLU A 311 -11.16 -23.87 8.12
CA GLU A 311 -11.59 -23.42 9.44
C GLU A 311 -10.49 -23.63 10.48
N CYS A 312 -10.20 -22.57 11.22
CA CYS A 312 -9.31 -22.57 12.36
C CYS A 312 -10.13 -22.67 13.63
N ARG A 313 -9.69 -23.50 14.58
CA ARG A 313 -10.40 -23.78 15.82
C ARG A 313 -9.46 -23.71 17.01
N PHE A 314 -9.53 -22.62 17.75
CA PHE A 314 -8.87 -22.47 19.05
C PHE A 314 -9.81 -22.96 20.15
N GLN A 315 -9.37 -23.90 20.98
CA GLN A 315 -10.20 -24.45 22.06
C GLN A 315 -9.46 -24.56 23.39
N LEU A 316 -10.19 -24.24 24.45
CA LEU A 316 -9.81 -24.54 25.82
C LEU A 316 -10.64 -25.72 26.32
N ILE A 317 -9.98 -26.78 26.76
CA ILE A 317 -10.61 -28.05 27.12
C ILE A 317 -10.38 -28.30 28.59
N ARG A 318 -11.47 -28.34 29.37
CA ARG A 318 -11.44 -28.65 30.80
C ARG A 318 -10.78 -30.02 31.06
N THR A 319 -9.94 -30.13 32.09
CA THR A 319 -9.44 -31.43 32.56
C THR A 319 -10.37 -32.07 33.59
N ASP A 320 -10.22 -33.38 33.81
CA ASP A 320 -11.00 -34.11 34.82
C ASP A 320 -10.74 -33.66 36.26
N ARG A 321 -9.61 -32.98 36.50
CA ARG A 321 -9.23 -32.42 37.81
C ARG A 321 -9.87 -31.07 38.10
N SER A 322 -10.34 -30.38 37.06
CA SER A 322 -10.98 -29.08 37.19
C SER A 322 -12.37 -29.25 37.78
N THR A 323 -12.81 -28.34 38.65
CA THR A 323 -14.22 -28.20 39.07
C THR A 323 -14.93 -27.09 38.30
N ARG A 324 -14.19 -26.12 37.74
CA ARG A 324 -14.69 -24.99 36.95
C ARG A 324 -14.42 -25.15 35.44
N PRO A 325 -15.29 -24.64 34.56
CA PRO A 325 -15.03 -24.61 33.11
C PRO A 325 -13.80 -23.77 32.76
N PRO A 326 -13.22 -23.85 31.55
CA PRO A 326 -12.15 -22.96 31.12
C PRO A 326 -12.62 -21.50 31.01
N LEU A 327 -11.70 -20.55 31.10
CA LEU A 327 -11.97 -19.13 30.84
C LEU A 327 -10.93 -18.51 29.90
N LEU A 328 -11.29 -17.41 29.25
CA LEU A 328 -10.39 -16.61 28.42
C LEU A 328 -10.73 -15.13 28.57
N ASN A 329 -9.72 -14.29 28.82
CA ASN A 329 -9.92 -12.84 29.00
C ASN A 329 -9.70 -12.08 27.69
N ALA A 330 -8.64 -12.41 26.95
CA ALA A 330 -8.35 -11.78 25.66
C ALA A 330 -7.62 -12.72 24.69
N LEU A 331 -7.76 -12.50 23.39
CA LEU A 331 -7.11 -13.27 22.33
C LEU A 331 -6.64 -12.35 21.21
N GLU A 332 -5.36 -12.41 20.87
CA GLU A 332 -4.81 -11.82 19.66
C GLU A 332 -4.51 -12.91 18.64
N VAL A 333 -4.89 -12.69 17.37
CA VAL A 333 -4.58 -13.57 16.25
C VAL A 333 -4.02 -12.73 15.11
N TYR A 334 -2.91 -13.18 14.56
CA TYR A 334 -2.19 -12.52 13.47
C TYR A 334 -1.93 -13.49 12.34
N THR A 335 -2.00 -13.00 11.10
CA THR A 335 -1.46 -13.71 9.93
C THR A 335 -0.03 -13.25 9.64
N VAL A 336 0.74 -14.03 8.90
CA VAL A 336 2.15 -13.72 8.59
C VAL A 336 2.27 -13.06 7.21
N ILE A 337 2.82 -11.85 7.17
CA ILE A 337 3.25 -11.19 5.93
C ILE A 337 4.68 -11.60 5.63
N GLN A 338 4.85 -12.37 4.55
CA GLN A 338 6.17 -12.73 4.02
C GLN A 338 6.65 -11.69 3.01
N PHE A 339 7.87 -11.20 3.17
CA PHE A 339 8.53 -10.35 2.18
C PHE A 339 9.42 -11.23 1.29
N PRO A 340 9.13 -11.36 -0.01
CA PRO A 340 9.82 -12.31 -0.88
C PRO A 340 11.27 -11.94 -1.18
N GLN A 341 11.72 -10.75 -0.78
CA GLN A 341 13.06 -10.23 -1.03
C GLN A 341 13.59 -9.57 0.23
N SER A 342 14.87 -9.79 0.53
CA SER A 342 15.59 -9.00 1.52
C SER A 342 15.69 -7.54 1.08
N GLU A 343 15.71 -6.62 2.05
CA GLU A 343 16.10 -5.22 1.85
C GLU A 343 17.50 -5.13 1.25
N THR A 344 17.76 -4.04 0.52
CA THR A 344 19.07 -3.71 -0.05
C THR A 344 20.11 -3.61 1.05
N ASP A 345 21.33 -4.06 0.75
CA ASP A 345 22.46 -3.98 1.67
C ASP A 345 22.62 -2.56 2.24
N GLU A 346 22.66 -2.44 3.57
CA GLU A 346 22.69 -1.15 4.27
C GLU A 346 23.84 -0.25 3.80
N SER A 347 24.99 -0.83 3.41
CA SER A 347 26.13 -0.05 2.90
C SER A 347 25.84 0.60 1.55
N ASP A 348 25.14 -0.11 0.66
CA ASP A 348 24.74 0.41 -0.65
C ASP A 348 23.63 1.45 -0.52
N VAL A 349 22.68 1.25 0.41
CA VAL A 349 21.64 2.23 0.74
C VAL A 349 22.28 3.54 1.23
N GLY A 350 23.19 3.46 2.21
CA GLY A 350 23.89 4.62 2.74
C GLY A 350 24.70 5.35 1.66
N ALA A 351 25.39 4.60 0.80
CA ALA A 351 26.18 5.15 -0.30
C ALA A 351 25.30 5.90 -1.32
N ILE A 352 24.20 5.30 -1.78
CA ILE A 352 23.36 5.92 -2.81
C ILE A 352 22.59 7.14 -2.29
N VAL A 353 22.16 7.12 -1.02
CA VAL A 353 21.55 8.29 -0.38
C VAL A 353 22.56 9.42 -0.27
N SER A 354 23.80 9.13 0.17
CA SER A 354 24.87 10.14 0.25
C SER A 354 25.22 10.75 -1.11
N ILE A 355 25.24 9.94 -2.19
CA ILE A 355 25.41 10.41 -3.56
C ILE A 355 24.25 11.35 -3.96
N ALA A 356 23.01 10.97 -3.65
CA ALA A 356 21.84 11.78 -3.94
C ALA A 356 21.91 13.15 -3.26
N GLU A 357 22.30 13.18 -1.98
CA GLU A 357 22.47 14.40 -1.20
C GLU A 357 23.61 15.28 -1.73
N THR A 358 24.78 14.69 -2.00
CA THR A 358 25.98 15.40 -2.49
C THR A 358 25.70 16.19 -3.75
N TYR A 359 24.89 15.62 -4.65
CA TYR A 359 24.53 16.23 -5.92
C TYR A 359 23.15 16.92 -5.92
N ALA A 360 22.47 16.97 -4.77
CA ALA A 360 21.09 17.48 -4.65
C ALA A 360 20.13 16.87 -5.68
N LEU A 361 20.26 15.57 -5.92
CA LEU A 361 19.41 14.82 -6.86
C LEU A 361 18.00 14.70 -6.28
N SER A 362 17.02 15.30 -6.96
CA SER A 362 15.60 15.19 -6.61
C SER A 362 14.85 14.43 -7.71
N ARG A 363 14.90 13.08 -7.64
CA ARG A 363 14.16 12.19 -8.54
C ARG A 363 12.96 11.59 -7.80
N ILE A 364 11.76 11.74 -8.34
CA ILE A 364 10.54 11.28 -7.65
C ILE A 364 10.49 9.76 -7.43
N ASN A 365 11.13 8.99 -8.31
CA ASN A 365 11.22 7.53 -8.21
C ASN A 365 12.38 7.06 -7.31
N TRP A 366 13.13 7.98 -6.70
CA TRP A 366 14.17 7.67 -5.70
C TRP A 366 13.60 7.78 -4.28
N GLN A 367 12.55 7.01 -4.03
CA GLN A 367 11.89 6.90 -2.72
C GLN A 367 11.76 5.43 -2.36
N GLY A 368 11.88 5.09 -1.08
CA GLY A 368 11.83 3.69 -0.64
C GLY A 368 13.17 2.96 -0.85
N ASP A 369 13.17 1.64 -0.66
CA ASP A 369 14.36 0.81 -0.85
C ASP A 369 14.87 0.91 -2.31
N PRO A 370 16.19 1.11 -2.55
CA PRO A 370 16.74 1.33 -3.88
C PRO A 370 16.54 0.18 -4.88
N CYS A 371 16.58 -1.07 -4.42
CA CYS A 371 16.56 -2.26 -5.29
C CYS A 371 15.25 -3.04 -5.25
N VAL A 372 14.52 -3.01 -4.13
CA VAL A 372 13.34 -3.85 -3.88
C VAL A 372 12.08 -3.05 -3.55
N PRO A 373 10.89 -3.57 -3.92
CA PRO A 373 10.66 -4.69 -4.84
C PRO A 373 11.21 -4.40 -6.24
N ARG A 374 11.63 -5.42 -7.00
CA ARG A 374 12.33 -5.24 -8.30
C ARG A 374 11.59 -4.32 -9.27
N GLN A 375 10.26 -4.36 -9.26
CA GLN A 375 9.39 -3.53 -10.11
C GLN A 375 9.38 -2.03 -9.77
N PHE A 376 9.86 -1.65 -8.57
CA PHE A 376 9.94 -0.26 -8.08
C PHE A 376 11.37 0.18 -7.81
N ARG A 377 12.35 -0.56 -8.34
CA ARG A 377 13.76 -0.19 -8.28
C ARG A 377 13.95 1.24 -8.76
N TRP A 378 14.85 1.97 -8.12
CA TRP A 378 15.13 3.36 -8.48
C TRP A 378 15.61 3.49 -9.92
N ASP A 379 15.14 4.55 -10.58
CA ASP A 379 15.51 4.85 -11.96
C ASP A 379 17.02 5.04 -12.11
N GLY A 380 17.60 4.33 -13.07
CA GLY A 380 19.02 4.33 -13.33
C GLY A 380 19.83 3.36 -12.48
N LEU A 381 19.20 2.57 -11.59
CA LEU A 381 19.88 1.49 -10.88
C LEU A 381 19.68 0.13 -11.55
N ASN A 382 20.72 -0.68 -11.50
CA ASN A 382 20.59 -2.13 -11.60
C ASN A 382 21.14 -2.75 -10.33
N CYS A 383 20.55 -3.87 -9.92
CA CYS A 383 20.95 -4.56 -8.70
C CYS A 383 21.06 -6.06 -8.95
N SER A 384 21.88 -6.73 -8.15
CA SER A 384 21.97 -8.19 -8.16
C SER A 384 20.61 -8.81 -7.83
N ASN A 385 20.27 -9.90 -8.51
CA ASN A 385 19.07 -10.67 -8.21
C ASN A 385 19.31 -11.54 -6.97
N THR A 386 18.52 -11.32 -5.92
CA THR A 386 18.63 -12.05 -4.67
C THR A 386 17.27 -12.51 -4.13
N ASP A 387 17.30 -13.36 -3.10
CA ASP A 387 16.15 -13.96 -2.40
C ASP A 387 15.89 -13.33 -1.02
N ILE A 388 15.11 -14.00 -0.16
CA ILE A 388 14.78 -13.53 1.19
C ILE A 388 15.98 -13.49 2.14
N SER A 389 17.05 -14.22 1.85
CA SER A 389 18.21 -14.39 2.72
C SER A 389 19.43 -13.58 2.29
N THR A 390 19.42 -13.08 1.06
CA THR A 390 20.54 -12.39 0.44
C THR A 390 20.16 -10.95 0.09
N PRO A 391 20.75 -9.94 0.75
CA PRO A 391 20.53 -8.55 0.39
C PRO A 391 21.00 -8.25 -1.04
N PRO A 392 20.18 -7.61 -1.89
CA PRO A 392 20.63 -7.17 -3.21
C PRO A 392 21.69 -6.06 -3.08
N ARG A 393 22.61 -6.05 -4.03
CA ARG A 393 23.70 -5.09 -4.16
C ARG A 393 23.54 -4.27 -5.43
N ILE A 394 23.88 -2.99 -5.40
CA ILE A 394 23.84 -2.10 -6.57
C ILE A 394 25.00 -2.47 -7.51
N THR A 395 24.66 -2.89 -8.73
CA THR A 395 25.64 -3.29 -9.76
C THR A 395 25.77 -2.26 -10.88
N THR A 396 24.76 -1.41 -11.07
CA THR A 396 24.82 -0.32 -12.05
C THR A 396 24.24 0.95 -11.46
N LEU A 397 24.92 2.07 -11.69
CA LEU A 397 24.47 3.40 -11.36
C LEU A 397 24.56 4.28 -12.61
N ASN A 398 23.41 4.67 -13.15
CA ASN A 398 23.31 5.55 -14.29
C ASN A 398 22.92 6.98 -13.86
N LEU A 399 23.93 7.84 -13.87
CA LEU A 399 23.80 9.27 -13.59
C LEU A 399 23.92 10.12 -14.87
N SER A 400 23.93 9.51 -16.06
CA SER A 400 24.08 10.23 -17.32
C SER A 400 23.01 11.31 -17.48
N SER A 401 23.36 12.40 -18.18
CA SER A 401 22.47 13.53 -18.47
C SER A 401 21.85 14.22 -17.24
N SER A 402 22.44 14.04 -16.05
CA SER A 402 21.95 14.67 -14.81
C SER A 402 22.58 16.05 -14.54
N GLY A 403 23.45 16.52 -15.45
CA GLY A 403 24.06 17.86 -15.36
C GLY A 403 25.01 18.03 -14.17
N LEU A 404 25.53 16.92 -13.64
CA LEU A 404 26.36 16.92 -12.43
C LEU A 404 27.67 17.67 -12.65
N ALA A 405 28.12 18.39 -11.63
CA ALA A 405 29.34 19.15 -11.63
C ALA A 405 30.06 19.06 -10.27
N GLY A 406 31.38 19.20 -10.27
CA GLY A 406 32.20 19.14 -9.06
C GLY A 406 32.91 17.80 -8.89
N THR A 407 33.37 17.53 -7.67
CA THR A 407 34.11 16.31 -7.35
C THR A 407 33.21 15.08 -7.39
N ILE A 408 33.74 13.96 -7.86
CA ILE A 408 33.07 12.67 -7.74
C ILE A 408 32.87 12.37 -6.24
N ALA A 409 31.63 12.12 -5.83
CA ALA A 409 31.29 11.78 -4.45
C ALA A 409 32.05 10.54 -3.97
N ASP A 410 32.79 10.65 -2.86
CA ASP A 410 33.56 9.55 -2.28
C ASP A 410 32.69 8.33 -1.95
N ALA A 411 31.41 8.55 -1.65
CA ALA A 411 30.41 7.52 -1.40
C ALA A 411 30.25 6.52 -2.57
N VAL A 412 30.63 6.88 -3.80
CA VAL A 412 30.65 5.95 -4.94
C VAL A 412 31.58 4.76 -4.68
N GLN A 413 32.68 4.96 -3.93
CA GLN A 413 33.63 3.89 -3.59
C GLN A 413 33.02 2.84 -2.64
N ASN A 414 31.97 3.21 -1.89
CA ASN A 414 31.29 2.28 -0.98
C ASN A 414 30.35 1.32 -1.73
N LEU A 415 30.02 1.59 -2.99
CA LEU A 415 29.27 0.67 -3.86
C LEU A 415 30.20 -0.44 -4.40
N THR A 416 30.63 -1.34 -3.52
CA THR A 416 31.70 -2.33 -3.81
C THR A 416 31.38 -3.33 -4.93
N ARG A 417 30.10 -3.48 -5.31
CA ARG A 417 29.64 -4.35 -6.39
C ARG A 417 29.29 -3.59 -7.67
N LEU A 418 29.59 -2.29 -7.74
CA LEU A 418 29.31 -1.47 -8.90
C LEU A 418 30.18 -1.90 -10.08
N GLU A 419 29.56 -2.48 -11.09
CA GLU A 419 30.21 -2.90 -12.34
C GLU A 419 30.21 -1.78 -13.37
N THR A 420 29.18 -0.92 -13.36
CA THR A 420 29.01 0.12 -14.37
C THR A 420 28.53 1.42 -13.75
N LEU A 421 29.34 2.47 -13.91
CA LEU A 421 28.95 3.86 -13.74
C LEU A 421 28.76 4.46 -15.13
N VAL A 422 27.52 4.76 -15.53
CA VAL A 422 27.27 5.33 -16.86
C VAL A 422 27.58 6.82 -16.83
N GLU A 423 28.70 7.19 -17.44
CA GLU A 423 29.18 8.57 -17.50
C GLU A 423 28.47 9.38 -18.59
N GLY A 424 28.20 10.64 -18.27
CA GLY A 424 27.54 11.61 -19.16
C GLY A 424 27.49 13.01 -18.54
N ASN A 425 28.41 13.30 -17.63
CA ASN A 425 28.46 14.54 -16.86
C ASN A 425 29.86 15.16 -17.03
N PRO A 426 30.08 15.94 -18.11
CA PRO A 426 31.42 16.44 -18.47
C PRO A 426 31.99 17.47 -17.48
N ARG A 427 31.20 17.88 -16.48
CA ARG A 427 31.61 18.82 -15.42
C ARG A 427 32.00 18.12 -14.12
N LEU A 428 31.95 16.78 -14.06
CA LEU A 428 32.54 16.02 -12.98
C LEU A 428 34.06 15.98 -13.14
N CYS A 429 34.77 16.11 -12.03
CA CYS A 429 36.23 16.07 -11.98
C CYS A 429 36.71 15.20 -10.81
N LEU A 430 37.89 14.61 -10.98
CA LEU A 430 38.60 13.98 -9.86
C LEU A 430 39.11 15.08 -8.93
N SER A 431 39.22 14.79 -7.63
CA SER A 431 39.47 15.78 -6.56
C SER A 431 40.60 16.78 -6.88
N ASP A 432 41.67 16.33 -7.55
CA ASP A 432 42.81 17.17 -7.92
C ASP A 432 42.58 18.10 -9.14
N SER A 433 41.61 17.81 -10.00
CA SER A 433 41.34 18.57 -11.23
C SER A 433 40.20 19.59 -11.12
N CYS A 434 39.47 19.61 -10.00
CA CYS A 434 38.45 20.62 -9.73
C CYS A 434 39.06 21.98 -9.31
N THR A 435 39.85 22.59 -10.18
CA THR A 435 40.32 23.97 -9.97
C THR A 435 39.12 24.92 -10.09
N LYS A 436 38.83 25.67 -9.03
CA LYS A 436 37.84 26.77 -9.09
C LYS A 436 38.24 27.70 -10.24
N PRO A 437 37.31 28.09 -11.15
CA PRO A 437 37.65 29.11 -12.13
C PRO A 437 38.07 30.37 -11.38
N HIS A 438 39.28 30.85 -11.64
CA HIS A 438 39.71 32.17 -11.19
C HIS A 438 38.63 33.16 -11.63
N LYS A 439 37.94 33.77 -10.66
CA LYS A 439 37.06 34.91 -10.93
C LYS A 439 37.92 35.98 -11.59
N LYS A 440 37.83 36.14 -12.91
CA LYS A 440 38.22 37.41 -13.53
C LYS A 440 37.28 38.45 -12.94
N LYS A 441 37.81 39.29 -12.05
CA LYS A 441 37.11 40.48 -11.57
C LYS A 441 36.86 41.38 -12.78
N ILE A 442 35.68 41.28 -13.37
CA ILE A 442 35.18 42.30 -14.28
C ILE A 442 34.70 43.44 -13.38
N ILE A 443 35.49 44.51 -13.33
CA ILE A 443 35.10 45.78 -12.71
C ILE A 443 34.15 46.45 -13.70
N VAL A 444 32.86 46.48 -13.39
CA VAL A 444 31.88 47.31 -14.09
C VAL A 444 31.90 48.70 -13.45
N PRO A 445 32.08 49.80 -14.19
CA PRO A 445 31.98 51.13 -13.63
C PRO A 445 30.50 51.47 -13.40
N ILE A 446 30.19 51.92 -12.18
CA ILE A 446 28.89 52.48 -11.81
C ILE A 446 28.75 53.84 -12.50
N VAL A 447 27.79 53.97 -13.42
CA VAL A 447 27.30 55.27 -13.88
C VAL A 447 25.86 55.39 -13.40
N ALA A 448 25.67 56.23 -12.38
CA ALA A 448 24.37 56.67 -11.94
C ALA A 448 23.87 57.74 -12.90
N SER A 449 22.66 57.59 -13.46
CA SER A 449 21.88 58.72 -14.00
C SER A 449 20.38 58.42 -14.02
N VAL A 450 19.74 59.04 -13.03
CA VAL A 450 18.36 59.50 -12.89
C VAL A 450 17.56 59.62 -14.20
N ALA A 451 16.48 58.82 -14.35
CA ALA A 451 15.28 59.19 -15.11
C ALA A 451 14.21 58.08 -15.06
N SER A 452 13.44 57.97 -13.97
CA SER A 452 12.28 57.05 -13.93
C SER A 452 11.13 57.51 -13.03
N ALA A 453 10.94 58.82 -12.88
CA ALA A 453 9.75 59.40 -12.25
C ALA A 453 8.65 59.83 -13.26
N ALA A 454 8.94 59.84 -14.57
CA ALA A 454 8.01 60.35 -15.58
C ALA A 454 7.05 59.31 -16.20
N VAL A 455 7.39 58.02 -16.15
CA VAL A 455 6.61 56.97 -16.84
C VAL A 455 5.40 56.50 -16.04
N VAL A 456 5.47 56.56 -14.70
CA VAL A 456 4.40 56.08 -13.81
C VAL A 456 3.20 57.04 -13.78
N ILE A 457 3.43 58.34 -13.96
CA ILE A 457 2.36 59.36 -13.96
C ILE A 457 1.59 59.37 -15.30
N ALA A 458 2.25 59.04 -16.41
CA ALA A 458 1.62 59.01 -17.74
C ALA A 458 0.62 57.85 -17.92
N VAL A 459 0.89 56.69 -17.32
CA VAL A 459 0.02 55.50 -17.43
C VAL A 459 -1.23 55.62 -16.56
N ILE A 460 -1.14 56.30 -15.42
CA ILE A 460 -2.28 56.50 -14.50
C ILE A 460 -3.29 57.50 -15.07
N LEU A 461 -2.84 58.48 -15.89
CA LEU A 461 -3.73 59.45 -16.53
C LEU A 461 -4.47 58.91 -17.77
N LEU A 462 -3.96 57.85 -18.42
CA LEU A 462 -4.58 57.27 -19.62
C LEU A 462 -5.73 56.30 -19.31
N VAL A 463 -5.83 55.78 -18.08
CA VAL A 463 -6.83 54.76 -17.72
C VAL A 463 -8.12 55.35 -17.12
N LEU A 464 -8.15 56.64 -16.75
CA LEU A 464 -9.29 57.25 -16.04
C LEU A 464 -10.17 58.20 -16.86
N LYS A 465 -10.14 58.14 -18.21
CA LYS A 465 -11.19 58.75 -19.05
C LYS A 465 -11.95 57.69 -19.85
N LYS A 466 -12.91 57.05 -19.17
CA LYS A 466 -14.06 56.36 -19.76
C LYS A 466 -14.91 57.33 -20.61
N GLY A 467 -15.64 56.79 -21.61
CA GLY A 467 -16.93 57.33 -22.01
C GLY A 467 -17.42 56.96 -23.42
N LYS A 468 -18.31 55.96 -23.53
CA LYS A 468 -19.09 55.55 -24.74
C LYS A 468 -20.14 56.65 -25.12
N PRO A 469 -20.77 56.68 -26.33
CA PRO A 469 -21.82 55.73 -26.79
C PRO A 469 -21.78 55.32 -28.29
N ALA A 470 -22.68 54.40 -28.66
CA ALA A 470 -22.85 53.73 -29.96
C ALA A 470 -23.62 54.55 -31.02
N ILE A 471 -23.55 54.16 -32.32
CA ILE A 471 -24.61 54.26 -33.36
C ILE A 471 -24.31 53.32 -34.56
N LEU A 472 -25.39 53.01 -35.29
CA LEU A 472 -25.82 51.90 -36.13
C LEU A 472 -25.67 52.11 -37.65
N GLN A 473 -25.53 51.02 -38.43
CA GLN A 473 -26.12 50.69 -39.77
C GLN A 473 -25.48 49.34 -40.23
N GLY A 474 -26.15 48.19 -40.38
CA GLY A 474 -27.33 47.80 -41.18
C GLY A 474 -26.84 47.21 -42.53
N LEU A 475 -27.25 46.07 -43.12
CA LEU A 475 -28.27 45.06 -42.88
C LEU A 475 -28.07 43.91 -43.93
N HIS A 476 -28.57 42.69 -43.66
CA HIS A 476 -28.83 41.55 -44.58
C HIS A 476 -27.61 40.75 -45.13
N LEU A 477 -27.54 39.40 -45.14
CA LEU A 477 -28.52 38.30 -45.24
C LEU A 477 -27.86 36.99 -44.75
N LEU A 478 -28.68 36.05 -44.27
CA LEU A 478 -28.30 34.66 -44.00
C LEU A 478 -27.86 33.93 -45.29
N PRO A 479 -26.88 33.02 -45.18
CA PRO A 479 -27.02 31.70 -45.78
C PRO A 479 -26.84 30.63 -44.69
N ARG A 480 -27.86 29.81 -44.46
CA ARG A 480 -28.10 28.55 -45.18
C ARG A 480 -27.03 27.51 -44.81
N MET A 481 -27.43 26.60 -43.91
CA MET A 481 -26.75 25.34 -43.64
C MET A 481 -26.45 24.66 -44.98
N SER A 482 -25.17 24.60 -45.34
CA SER A 482 -24.73 23.72 -46.42
C SER A 482 -24.45 22.37 -45.81
N ALA A 483 -25.22 21.37 -46.22
CA ALA A 483 -24.91 19.97 -46.00
C ALA A 483 -23.55 19.70 -46.66
N MET A 484 -22.52 19.46 -45.84
CA MET A 484 -21.25 18.94 -46.35
C MET A 484 -21.38 17.42 -46.42
N ASN A 485 -21.42 16.92 -47.66
CA ASN A 485 -21.40 15.51 -47.99
C ASN A 485 -20.17 14.85 -47.37
N VAL A 486 -20.40 13.89 -46.46
CA VAL A 486 -19.37 12.96 -46.01
C VAL A 486 -19.20 11.91 -47.10
N THR A 487 -18.19 12.09 -47.93
CA THR A 487 -17.66 11.02 -48.78
C THR A 487 -16.95 10.02 -47.90
N PHE A 488 -17.48 8.80 -47.78
CA PHE A 488 -16.76 7.66 -47.22
C PHE A 488 -15.63 7.29 -48.19
N ALA A 489 -14.43 7.84 -47.96
CA ALA A 489 -13.23 7.43 -48.66
C ALA A 489 -12.83 6.03 -48.17
N GLY A 490 -12.70 5.11 -49.12
CA GLY A 490 -12.40 3.71 -48.90
C GLY A 490 -11.02 3.45 -48.28
N LYS A 491 -10.95 2.26 -47.67
CA LYS A 491 -9.79 1.51 -47.19
C LYS A 491 -8.42 2.07 -47.60
N ASN A 492 -7.82 2.81 -46.67
CA ASN A 492 -6.38 2.88 -46.44
C ASN A 492 -6.20 3.20 -44.95
N SER A 493 -6.06 2.19 -44.09
CA SER A 493 -5.89 2.41 -42.65
C SER A 493 -4.51 3.01 -42.38
N ARG A 494 -4.46 4.32 -42.15
CA ARG A 494 -3.25 4.97 -41.63
C ARG A 494 -3.07 4.53 -40.18
N ARG A 495 -1.93 3.94 -39.86
CA ARG A 495 -1.56 3.55 -38.49
C ARG A 495 -0.87 4.72 -37.83
N PHE A 496 -1.28 5.04 -36.60
CA PHE A 496 -0.66 6.06 -35.77
C PHE A 496 -0.07 5.39 -34.54
N THR A 497 1.14 5.78 -34.18
CA THR A 497 1.75 5.39 -32.91
C THR A 497 1.06 6.09 -31.75
N TYR A 498 1.16 5.52 -30.55
CA TYR A 498 0.57 6.12 -29.35
C TYR A 498 1.10 7.53 -29.06
N SER A 499 2.38 7.80 -29.37
CA SER A 499 2.98 9.14 -29.23
C SER A 499 2.39 10.14 -30.23
N GLU A 500 2.06 9.72 -31.45
CA GLU A 500 1.32 10.54 -32.42
C GLU A 500 -0.12 10.78 -31.98
N VAL A 501 -0.76 9.79 -31.35
CA VAL A 501 -2.11 9.91 -30.78
C VAL A 501 -2.14 10.90 -29.60
N ILE A 502 -1.13 10.90 -28.74
CA ILE A 502 -0.97 11.91 -27.68
C ILE A 502 -0.78 13.30 -28.30
N LYS A 503 0.08 13.42 -29.32
CA LYS A 503 0.32 14.70 -29.99
C LYS A 503 -0.94 15.24 -30.69
N MET A 504 -1.66 14.40 -31.44
CA MET A 504 -2.85 14.85 -32.18
C MET A 504 -4.00 15.24 -31.25
N THR A 505 -4.13 14.61 -30.07
CA THR A 505 -5.20 14.93 -29.10
C THR A 505 -4.81 16.00 -28.08
N ASN A 506 -3.62 16.59 -28.22
CA ASN A 506 -3.00 17.48 -27.24
C ASN A 506 -3.05 16.89 -25.82
N ASN A 507 -2.54 15.66 -25.67
CA ASN A 507 -2.59 14.88 -24.44
C ASN A 507 -4.03 14.62 -23.95
N PHE A 508 -4.92 14.23 -24.86
CA PHE A 508 -6.32 13.89 -24.59
C PHE A 508 -7.12 15.02 -23.91
N GLN A 509 -6.80 16.28 -24.23
CA GLN A 509 -7.33 17.46 -23.51
C GLN A 509 -8.84 17.66 -23.66
N ARG A 510 -9.41 17.39 -24.84
CA ARG A 510 -10.80 17.71 -25.16
C ARG A 510 -11.63 16.47 -25.46
N VAL A 511 -12.61 16.19 -24.61
CA VAL A 511 -13.58 15.10 -24.79
C VAL A 511 -14.72 15.53 -25.69
N LEU A 512 -15.07 14.69 -26.66
CA LEU A 512 -16.23 14.84 -27.54
C LEU A 512 -17.45 14.04 -27.07
N GLY A 513 -17.25 12.96 -26.31
CA GLY A 513 -18.35 12.18 -25.74
C GLY A 513 -17.90 10.98 -24.90
N LYS A 514 -18.83 10.43 -24.11
CA LYS A 514 -18.66 9.23 -23.27
C LYS A 514 -19.79 8.26 -23.54
N GLY A 515 -19.46 7.00 -23.80
CA GLY A 515 -20.41 5.89 -23.93
C GLY A 515 -19.91 4.62 -23.25
N GLY A 516 -20.61 3.50 -23.41
CA GLY A 516 -20.26 2.20 -22.80
C GLY A 516 -18.92 1.58 -23.27
N PHE A 517 -18.22 2.24 -24.19
CA PHE A 517 -17.01 1.74 -24.85
C PHE A 517 -15.80 2.67 -24.68
N GLY A 518 -15.81 3.54 -23.66
CA GLY A 518 -14.72 4.47 -23.38
C GLY A 518 -14.97 5.90 -23.87
N MET A 519 -13.90 6.69 -23.84
CA MET A 519 -13.94 8.13 -24.06
C MET A 519 -13.54 8.46 -25.50
N VAL A 520 -14.29 9.36 -26.13
CA VAL A 520 -13.95 9.89 -27.46
C VAL A 520 -13.35 11.27 -27.29
N TYR A 521 -12.13 11.46 -27.78
CA TYR A 521 -11.39 12.72 -27.72
C TYR A 521 -11.34 13.40 -29.08
N HIS A 522 -11.24 14.72 -29.05
CA HIS A 522 -10.95 15.51 -30.23
C HIS A 522 -9.45 15.49 -30.49
N GLY A 523 -9.05 15.25 -31.73
CA GLY A 523 -7.67 15.37 -32.18
C GLY A 523 -7.54 16.06 -33.52
N SER A 524 -6.32 16.46 -33.87
CA SER A 524 -6.00 16.96 -35.20
C SER A 524 -4.74 16.30 -35.77
N VAL A 525 -4.87 15.73 -36.97
CA VAL A 525 -3.75 15.16 -37.73
C VAL A 525 -3.18 16.26 -38.64
N ASN A 526 -1.86 16.47 -38.58
CA ASN A 526 -1.16 17.50 -39.36
C ASN A 526 -1.70 18.94 -39.23
N GLY A 527 -2.40 19.25 -38.13
CA GLY A 527 -2.89 20.60 -37.79
C GLY A 527 -4.10 21.09 -38.57
N SER A 528 -4.63 20.31 -39.52
CA SER A 528 -5.79 20.71 -40.35
C SER A 528 -6.91 19.67 -40.36
N GLU A 529 -6.58 18.38 -40.31
CA GLU A 529 -7.59 17.30 -40.34
C GLU A 529 -8.10 17.04 -38.92
N GLN A 530 -9.40 17.24 -38.69
CA GLN A 530 -10.03 16.98 -37.39
C GLN A 530 -10.44 15.51 -37.29
N VAL A 531 -10.07 14.86 -36.19
CA VAL A 531 -10.33 13.44 -35.94
C VAL A 531 -10.97 13.22 -34.57
N ALA A 532 -11.77 12.16 -34.46
CA ALA A 532 -12.29 11.68 -33.19
C ALA A 532 -11.50 10.43 -32.77
N VAL A 533 -10.76 10.52 -31.67
CA VAL A 533 -9.91 9.46 -31.14
C VAL A 533 -10.64 8.77 -30.00
N LYS A 534 -11.13 7.55 -30.23
CA LYS A 534 -11.79 6.74 -29.20
C LYS A 534 -10.75 5.92 -28.45
N VAL A 535 -10.66 6.12 -27.14
CA VAL A 535 -9.73 5.40 -26.26
C VAL A 535 -10.53 4.39 -25.44
N LEU A 536 -10.16 3.12 -25.55
CA LEU A 536 -10.80 2.02 -24.83
C LEU A 536 -10.40 2.03 -23.35
N SER A 537 -11.37 1.80 -22.46
CA SER A 537 -11.15 1.74 -21.01
C SER A 537 -10.75 0.34 -20.57
N GLN A 538 -9.68 0.22 -19.77
CA GLN A 538 -9.22 -1.04 -19.18
C GLN A 538 -10.19 -1.64 -18.13
N SER A 539 -11.22 -0.89 -17.71
CA SER A 539 -12.21 -1.34 -16.71
C SER A 539 -13.37 -2.16 -17.29
N SER A 540 -13.36 -2.48 -18.58
CA SER A 540 -14.42 -3.28 -19.20
C SER A 540 -14.15 -4.77 -19.02
N THR A 541 -15.00 -5.47 -18.27
CA THR A 541 -15.06 -6.94 -18.13
C THR A 541 -15.35 -7.68 -19.46
N GLN A 542 -15.22 -7.01 -20.60
CA GLN A 542 -15.43 -7.53 -21.95
C GLN A 542 -14.14 -8.02 -22.63
N GLY A 543 -12.92 -7.70 -22.13
CA GLY A 543 -11.67 -7.98 -22.84
C GLY A 543 -11.40 -9.48 -23.14
N TYR A 544 -11.72 -10.39 -22.21
CA TYR A 544 -11.57 -11.84 -22.44
C TYR A 544 -12.61 -12.40 -23.44
N LYS A 545 -13.81 -11.80 -23.49
CA LYS A 545 -14.87 -12.19 -24.45
C LYS A 545 -14.61 -11.61 -25.84
N GLU A 546 -14.03 -10.42 -25.91
CA GLU A 546 -13.65 -9.72 -27.15
C GLU A 546 -12.39 -10.35 -27.76
N PHE A 547 -11.35 -10.68 -26.98
CA PHE A 547 -10.18 -11.44 -27.46
C PHE A 547 -10.56 -12.82 -28.00
N LYS A 548 -11.50 -13.51 -27.34
CA LYS A 548 -12.04 -14.80 -27.83
C LYS A 548 -12.93 -14.64 -29.07
N ALA A 549 -13.60 -13.50 -29.25
CA ALA A 549 -14.41 -13.22 -30.43
C ALA A 549 -13.54 -12.80 -31.63
N GLU A 550 -12.50 -11.99 -31.42
CA GLU A 550 -11.52 -11.60 -32.45
C GLU A 550 -10.64 -12.79 -32.88
N LEU A 551 -10.27 -13.70 -31.97
CA LEU A 551 -9.57 -14.95 -32.31
C LEU A 551 -10.41 -15.91 -33.15
N ASN A 552 -11.72 -15.96 -32.90
CA ASN A 552 -12.64 -16.79 -33.68
C ASN A 552 -12.96 -16.20 -35.08
N GLN A 553 -12.50 -14.96 -35.35
CA GLN A 553 -12.81 -14.20 -36.57
C GLN A 553 -11.56 -13.67 -37.29
N GLY A 554 -10.36 -13.87 -36.75
CA GLY A 554 -9.12 -13.21 -37.16
C GLY A 554 -7.99 -14.17 -37.54
N ASP A 555 -7.09 -13.68 -38.39
CA ASP A 555 -5.88 -14.35 -38.87
C ASP A 555 -4.73 -14.12 -37.88
N ILE A 556 -4.00 -15.17 -37.46
CA ILE A 556 -2.90 -15.06 -36.47
C ILE A 556 -1.81 -14.04 -36.89
N VAL A 557 -1.75 -13.75 -38.19
CA VAL A 557 -0.86 -12.75 -38.78
C VAL A 557 -1.09 -11.35 -38.22
N GLU A 558 -2.29 -11.04 -37.73
CA GLU A 558 -2.61 -9.75 -37.11
C GLU A 558 -2.20 -9.65 -35.63
N ILE A 559 -1.89 -10.79 -34.99
CA ILE A 559 -1.57 -10.91 -33.57
C ILE A 559 -0.06 -11.00 -33.32
N MET A 560 0.66 -11.62 -34.25
CA MET A 560 2.11 -11.83 -34.15
C MET A 560 2.90 -10.53 -34.29
N ASP A 561 4.03 -10.44 -33.59
CA ASP A 561 4.90 -9.26 -33.62
C ASP A 561 5.29 -8.91 -35.08
N PRO A 562 4.95 -7.70 -35.58
CA PRO A 562 5.26 -7.29 -36.94
C PRO A 562 6.76 -7.31 -37.28
N ASN A 563 7.63 -7.21 -36.27
CA ASN A 563 9.08 -7.28 -36.42
C ASN A 563 9.59 -8.70 -36.73
N LEU A 564 8.75 -9.73 -36.54
CA LEU A 564 9.06 -11.08 -36.98
C LEU A 564 8.95 -11.21 -38.50
N HIS A 565 8.44 -10.22 -39.25
CA HIS A 565 8.37 -10.23 -40.72
C HIS A 565 7.72 -11.48 -41.35
N LYS A 566 6.83 -12.17 -40.61
CA LYS A 566 6.25 -13.49 -40.96
C LYS A 566 7.25 -14.67 -40.96
N ASP A 567 8.40 -14.51 -40.31
CA ASP A 567 9.39 -15.55 -40.06
C ASP A 567 9.01 -16.37 -38.81
N TYR A 568 7.85 -17.03 -38.88
CA TYR A 568 7.37 -17.96 -37.86
C TYR A 568 6.44 -19.00 -38.51
N ASP A 569 6.40 -20.19 -37.93
CA ASP A 569 5.45 -21.23 -38.34
C ASP A 569 4.05 -20.94 -37.77
N PHE A 570 3.04 -20.91 -38.64
CA PHE A 570 1.66 -20.56 -38.28
C PHE A 570 1.08 -21.49 -37.20
N ASN A 571 1.29 -22.80 -37.35
CA ASN A 571 0.76 -23.81 -36.43
C ASN A 571 1.45 -23.75 -35.06
N SER A 572 2.75 -23.51 -35.06
CA SER A 572 3.56 -23.35 -33.83
C SER A 572 3.20 -22.06 -33.10
N ALA A 573 2.96 -20.97 -33.83
CA ALA A 573 2.49 -19.71 -33.27
C ALA A 573 1.09 -19.85 -32.65
N TRP A 574 0.18 -20.58 -33.33
CA TRP A 574 -1.18 -20.82 -32.84
C TRP A 574 -1.19 -21.66 -31.56
N ARG A 575 -0.42 -22.75 -31.52
CA ARG A 575 -0.28 -23.58 -30.32
C ARG A 575 0.33 -22.82 -29.13
N ALA A 576 1.33 -21.96 -29.39
CA ALA A 576 1.92 -21.12 -28.35
C ALA A 576 0.90 -20.12 -27.76
N LEU A 577 0.03 -19.58 -28.62
CA LEU A 577 -1.04 -18.67 -28.21
C LEU A 577 -2.11 -19.38 -27.37
N GLU A 578 -2.56 -20.57 -27.78
CA GLU A 578 -3.51 -21.39 -27.01
C GLU A 578 -2.96 -21.77 -25.63
N LEU A 579 -1.69 -22.16 -25.56
CA LEU A 579 -1.01 -22.45 -24.30
C LEU A 579 -0.94 -21.23 -23.40
N ALA A 580 -0.63 -20.04 -23.94
CA ALA A 580 -0.61 -18.80 -23.20
C ALA A 580 -1.99 -18.43 -22.63
N MET A 581 -3.06 -18.68 -23.40
CA MET A 581 -4.44 -18.48 -22.93
C MET A 581 -4.82 -19.44 -21.79
N LEU A 582 -4.37 -20.69 -21.85
CA LEU A 582 -4.58 -21.66 -20.76
C LEU A 582 -3.80 -21.26 -19.50
N CYS A 583 -2.59 -20.73 -19.64
CA CYS A 583 -1.79 -20.21 -18.52
C CYS A 583 -2.44 -18.99 -17.85
N ALA A 584 -3.10 -18.14 -18.65
CA ALA A 584 -3.80 -16.94 -18.19
C ALA A 584 -5.25 -17.21 -17.70
N ASN A 585 -5.66 -18.48 -17.61
CA ASN A 585 -7.03 -18.82 -17.22
C ASN A 585 -7.38 -18.27 -15.82
N PRO A 586 -8.52 -17.61 -15.60
CA PRO A 586 -8.89 -17.09 -14.29
C PRO A 586 -8.99 -18.17 -13.20
N SER A 587 -9.30 -19.42 -13.58
CA SER A 587 -9.36 -20.58 -12.67
C SER A 587 -8.01 -21.30 -12.62
N SER A 588 -7.38 -21.34 -11.43
CA SER A 588 -6.08 -22.02 -11.23
C SER A 588 -6.11 -23.51 -11.58
N SER A 589 -7.23 -24.19 -11.33
CA SER A 589 -7.43 -25.61 -11.67
C SER A 589 -7.50 -25.91 -13.17
N LYS A 590 -7.68 -24.88 -14.01
CA LYS A 590 -7.69 -25.00 -15.47
C LYS A 590 -6.39 -24.56 -16.13
N ARG A 591 -5.42 -24.08 -15.33
CA ARG A 591 -4.09 -23.73 -15.82
C ARG A 591 -3.23 -24.99 -15.92
N PRO A 592 -2.43 -25.14 -16.98
CA PRO A 592 -1.48 -26.23 -17.09
C PRO A 592 -0.38 -26.07 -16.05
N SER A 593 0.17 -27.20 -15.60
CA SER A 593 1.37 -27.22 -14.78
C SER A 593 2.59 -26.75 -15.57
N MET A 594 3.61 -26.22 -14.90
CA MET A 594 4.82 -25.73 -15.58
C MET A 594 5.55 -26.83 -16.37
N SER A 595 5.42 -28.11 -15.98
CA SER A 595 5.95 -29.23 -16.75
C SER A 595 5.20 -29.42 -18.09
N GLN A 596 3.87 -29.28 -18.09
CA GLN A 596 3.06 -29.29 -19.32
C GLN A 596 3.38 -28.08 -20.20
N VAL A 597 3.55 -26.88 -19.61
CA VAL A 597 3.94 -25.67 -20.35
C VAL A 597 5.29 -25.86 -21.05
N ILE A 598 6.30 -26.36 -20.32
CA ILE A 598 7.63 -26.61 -20.89
C ILE A 598 7.58 -27.69 -21.98
N HIS A 599 6.76 -28.72 -21.81
CA HIS A 599 6.58 -29.77 -22.82
C HIS A 599 5.98 -29.21 -24.11
N GLU A 600 4.88 -28.47 -24.02
CA GLU A 600 4.19 -27.87 -25.18
C GLU A 600 5.05 -26.81 -25.90
N ILE A 601 5.81 -25.99 -25.16
CA ILE A 601 6.75 -25.04 -25.77
C ILE A 601 7.88 -25.77 -26.52
N LYS A 602 8.38 -26.89 -25.98
CA LYS A 602 9.40 -27.71 -26.67
C LYS A 602 8.85 -28.30 -27.97
N GLU A 603 7.62 -28.79 -27.98
CA GLU A 603 6.94 -29.27 -29.18
C GLU A 603 6.77 -28.15 -30.22
N CYS A 604 6.34 -26.95 -29.81
CA CYS A 604 6.25 -25.78 -30.70
C CYS A 604 7.60 -25.41 -31.33
N LEU A 605 8.70 -25.53 -30.57
CA LEU A 605 10.05 -25.26 -31.05
C LEU A 605 10.58 -26.35 -32.00
N VAL A 606 10.14 -27.60 -31.84
CA VAL A 606 10.49 -28.71 -32.74
C VAL A 606 9.75 -28.56 -34.08
N CYS A 607 8.46 -28.23 -34.05
CA CYS A 607 7.68 -27.93 -35.25
C CYS A 607 8.25 -26.76 -36.04
N ALA A 608 8.61 -25.66 -35.37
CA ALA A 608 9.21 -24.48 -36.02
C ALA A 608 10.57 -24.75 -36.70
N LYS A 609 11.32 -25.77 -36.24
CA LYS A 609 12.65 -26.13 -36.79
C LYS A 609 12.60 -27.14 -37.93
N SER A 610 11.49 -27.87 -38.09
CA SER A 610 11.43 -28.97 -39.06
C SER A 610 11.06 -28.54 -40.48
N GLY A 611 10.45 -27.37 -40.70
CA GLY A 611 10.07 -26.90 -42.04
C GLY A 611 9.10 -27.82 -42.82
N ILE A 612 8.48 -28.81 -42.16
CA ILE A 612 7.51 -29.72 -42.76
C ILE A 612 6.12 -29.12 -42.52
N GLY A 613 5.73 -28.23 -43.43
CA GLY A 613 4.45 -27.55 -43.43
C GLY A 613 4.06 -27.14 -44.84
N LYS A 614 4.18 -28.06 -45.81
CA LYS A 614 3.44 -27.97 -47.06
C LYS A 614 2.77 -29.31 -47.28
N ASP A 615 1.45 -29.23 -47.39
CA ASP A 615 0.50 -30.29 -47.74
C ASP A 615 0.10 -31.24 -46.61
N LEU A 616 -0.83 -30.78 -45.79
CA LEU A 616 -1.92 -31.60 -45.25
C LEU A 616 -3.10 -30.66 -44.92
N GLU A 617 -4.03 -30.54 -45.87
CA GLU A 617 -5.42 -30.19 -45.56
C GLU A 617 -5.98 -31.32 -44.67
N MET A 618 -6.53 -30.97 -43.50
CA MET A 618 -7.37 -31.88 -42.76
C MET A 618 -8.50 -31.13 -42.05
N GLU A 619 -9.70 -31.63 -42.29
CA GLU A 619 -11.05 -31.16 -41.95
C GLU A 619 -11.31 -30.77 -40.47
N PRO A 620 -12.36 -29.97 -40.22
CA PRO A 620 -12.70 -29.47 -38.88
C PRO A 620 -13.31 -30.58 -38.02
N HIS A 621 -12.64 -30.97 -36.93
CA HIS A 621 -13.25 -31.83 -35.93
C HIS A 621 -14.16 -31.03 -34.99
N GLU A 622 -15.42 -31.47 -34.96
CA GLU A 622 -16.53 -30.95 -34.20
C GLU A 622 -16.29 -30.88 -32.67
N VAL A 623 -17.00 -29.90 -32.12
CA VAL A 623 -17.38 -29.71 -30.72
C VAL A 623 -17.80 -31.02 -30.05
N MET A 624 -17.25 -31.32 -28.87
CA MET A 624 -17.92 -32.21 -27.91
C MET A 624 -18.17 -31.47 -26.60
N SER A 625 -19.41 -31.02 -26.45
CA SER A 625 -20.02 -30.73 -25.16
C SER A 625 -20.23 -32.03 -24.38
N SER A 626 -20.01 -32.00 -23.07
CA SER A 626 -20.67 -32.94 -22.15
C SER A 626 -20.82 -32.25 -20.80
N ASP A 627 -21.97 -31.60 -20.63
CA ASP A 627 -22.65 -31.57 -19.34
C ASP A 627 -23.36 -32.93 -19.21
N THR A 628 -23.19 -33.62 -18.08
CA THR A 628 -24.30 -34.28 -17.40
C THR A 628 -23.89 -34.66 -15.98
N SER A 629 -24.60 -34.08 -15.03
CA SER A 629 -24.82 -34.68 -13.72
C SER A 629 -25.56 -36.00 -13.89
N MET A 630 -25.17 -37.03 -13.13
CA MET A 630 -26.11 -37.92 -12.44
C MET A 630 -25.37 -38.93 -11.55
N VAL A 631 -25.71 -38.90 -10.27
CA VAL A 631 -25.55 -39.98 -9.30
C VAL A 631 -26.45 -41.15 -9.72
N PRO A 632 -26.05 -42.40 -9.46
CA PRO A 632 -26.98 -43.30 -8.77
C PRO A 632 -26.34 -44.05 -7.59
N MET A 633 -27.19 -44.29 -6.58
CA MET A 633 -26.94 -45.16 -5.44
C MET A 633 -27.07 -46.65 -5.77
N ALA A 634 -26.44 -47.45 -4.89
CA ALA A 634 -26.77 -48.81 -4.44
C ALA A 634 -26.27 -50.02 -5.26
N ARG A 635 -25.27 -50.70 -4.71
CA ARG A 635 -25.50 -51.80 -3.75
C ARG A 635 -24.46 -51.75 -2.64
#